data_AF-A0A7X8G2L4-F1
#
_entry.id   AF-A0A7X8G2L4-F1
#
_cell.length_a   1.000
_cell.length_b   1.000
_cell.length_c   1.000
_cell.angle_alpha   90.00
_cell.angle_beta   90.00
_cell.angle_gamma   90.00
#
_symmetry.space_group_name_H-M   'P 1'
#
loop_
_entity.id
_entity.type
_entity.pdbx_description
1 polymer ?
#
loop_
_entity_poly.entity_id
_entity_poly.type
_entity_poly.pdbx_seq_one_letter_code
_entity_poly.pdbx_strand_id
1 'polypeptide(L)'
;MDCPFCYFLKKYIGQFLRIGVVCNCDTNDHIYMDGYITRCSFEDNVIKLFDSPINGEVIFTTCCDNIFEIYLFAANAPASAETAKPKDIIDTATMMEQRRSLLKSVQGTLQEEETAHE
;
A
#
# COMPACT_ATOMS: atom_id res chain seq x y z
N MET A 1 -17.81 -12.41 10.39
CA MET A 1 -18.09 -11.60 9.19
C MET A 1 -16.77 -11.40 8.50
N ASP A 2 -16.64 -11.75 7.22
CA ASP A 2 -15.40 -11.52 6.49
C ASP A 2 -15.19 -10.01 6.35
N CYS A 3 -14.15 -9.50 6.99
CA CYS A 3 -13.68 -8.13 6.89
C CYS A 3 -13.63 -7.66 5.40
N PRO A 4 -14.19 -6.49 5.05
CA PRO A 4 -14.21 -6.00 3.67
C PRO A 4 -12.82 -5.93 3.02
N PHE A 5 -11.81 -5.54 3.80
CA PHE A 5 -10.42 -5.53 3.35
C PHE A 5 -9.90 -6.93 3.06
N CYS A 6 -10.16 -7.92 3.92
CA CYS A 6 -9.80 -9.33 3.65
C CYS A 6 -10.42 -9.82 2.35
N TYR A 7 -11.71 -9.56 2.13
CA TYR A 7 -12.39 -9.97 0.91
C TYR A 7 -11.78 -9.32 -0.34
N PHE A 8 -11.52 -8.02 -0.29
CA PHE A 8 -10.90 -7.27 -1.39
C PHE A 8 -9.48 -7.75 -1.69
N LEU A 9 -8.66 -7.90 -0.66
CA LEU A 9 -7.25 -8.22 -0.76
C LEU A 9 -6.94 -9.65 -1.20
N LYS A 10 -7.87 -10.60 -1.03
CA LYS A 10 -7.73 -11.96 -1.57
C LYS A 10 -7.45 -11.99 -3.08
N LYS A 11 -7.86 -10.96 -3.83
CA LYS A 11 -7.60 -10.83 -5.27
C LYS A 11 -6.17 -10.41 -5.62
N TYR A 12 -5.41 -9.98 -4.62
CA TYR A 12 -4.07 -9.41 -4.76
C TYR A 12 -2.98 -10.26 -4.13
N ILE A 13 -3.25 -11.54 -3.83
CA ILE A 13 -2.24 -12.49 -3.32
C ILE A 13 -0.98 -12.46 -4.19
N GLY A 14 0.18 -12.34 -3.54
CA GLY A 14 1.50 -12.23 -4.15
C GLY A 14 1.95 -10.80 -4.43
N GLN A 15 1.09 -9.79 -4.22
CA GLN A 15 1.45 -8.39 -4.46
C GLN A 15 2.05 -7.72 -3.23
N PHE A 16 2.89 -6.72 -3.49
CA PHE A 16 3.41 -5.82 -2.49
C PHE A 16 2.44 -4.65 -2.27
N LEU A 17 2.09 -4.36 -1.03
CA LEU A 17 1.15 -3.31 -0.68
C LEU A 17 1.56 -2.58 0.60
N ARG A 18 0.89 -1.48 0.88
CA ARG A 18 0.99 -0.74 2.14
C ARG A 18 -0.36 -0.73 2.84
N ILE A 19 -0.36 -0.97 4.14
CA ILE A 19 -1.54 -0.85 5.00
C ILE A 19 -1.30 0.33 5.96
N GLY A 20 -2.25 1.25 6.00
CA GLY A 20 -2.37 2.27 7.04
C GLY A 20 -3.26 1.74 8.16
N VAL A 21 -2.75 1.75 9.39
CA VAL A 21 -3.48 1.35 10.59
C VAL A 21 -3.58 2.52 11.57
N VAL A 22 -4.74 2.63 12.22
CA VAL A 22 -4.92 3.52 13.37
C VAL A 22 -4.22 2.87 14.56
N CYS A 23 -3.20 3.52 15.11
CA CYS A 23 -2.68 3.13 16.41
C CYS A 23 -3.59 3.75 17.48
N ASN A 24 -4.01 2.96 18.47
CA ASN A 24 -4.63 3.49 19.68
C ASN A 24 -3.58 4.06 20.67
N CYS A 25 -2.48 4.57 20.12
CA CYS A 25 -1.46 5.33 20.82
C CYS A 25 -2.13 6.63 21.31
N ASP A 26 -1.73 7.19 22.45
CA ASP A 26 -2.37 8.41 23.01
C ASP A 26 -2.30 9.66 22.10
N THR A 27 -1.48 9.57 21.05
CA THR A 27 -1.48 10.47 19.89
C THR A 27 -2.26 9.80 18.76
N ASN A 28 -3.20 10.51 18.11
CA ASN A 28 -3.97 10.06 16.93
C ASN A 28 -3.05 9.76 15.71
N ASP A 29 -2.08 8.88 15.90
CA ASP A 29 -1.02 8.59 14.97
C ASP A 29 -1.37 7.34 14.18
N HIS A 30 -1.14 7.45 12.88
CA HIS A 30 -1.32 6.39 11.93
C HIS A 30 0.03 5.75 11.63
N ILE A 31 0.08 4.42 11.61
CA ILE A 31 1.29 3.68 11.24
C ILE A 31 1.08 3.08 9.85
N TYR A 32 2.09 3.21 9.01
CA TYR A 32 2.13 2.59 7.69
C TYR A 32 3.10 1.43 7.68
N MET A 33 2.61 0.27 7.24
CA MET A 33 3.44 -0.92 7.09
C MET A 33 3.33 -1.46 5.67
N ASP A 34 4.50 -1.83 5.13
CA ASP A 34 4.64 -2.35 3.78
C ASP A 34 4.97 -3.83 3.83
N GLY A 35 4.46 -4.60 2.87
CA GLY A 35 4.80 -6.00 2.74
C GLY A 35 3.98 -6.72 1.69
N TYR A 36 4.29 -8.00 1.51
CA TYR A 36 3.58 -8.89 0.62
C TYR A 36 2.36 -9.48 1.29
N ILE A 37 1.28 -9.62 0.50
CA ILE A 37 0.11 -10.37 0.90
C ILE A 37 0.18 -11.77 0.32
N THR A 38 -0.12 -12.79 1.13
CA THR A 38 -0.07 -14.20 0.75
C THR A 38 -1.40 -14.89 1.03
N ARG A 39 -1.53 -16.17 0.68
CA ARG A 39 -2.70 -16.97 1.06
C ARG A 39 -2.86 -17.08 2.57
N CYS A 40 -1.75 -17.02 3.31
CA CYS A 40 -1.70 -17.10 4.77
C CYS A 40 -1.92 -15.74 5.45
N SER A 41 -2.19 -14.68 4.69
CA SER A 41 -2.40 -13.34 5.24
C SER A 41 -3.73 -13.16 5.96
N PHE A 42 -4.72 -14.03 5.74
CA PHE A 42 -6.09 -13.83 6.24
C PHE A 42 -6.45 -14.92 7.25
N GLU A 43 -6.55 -14.56 8.53
CA GLU A 43 -6.92 -15.46 9.62
C GLU A 43 -7.69 -14.68 10.67
N ASP A 44 -8.84 -15.16 11.15
CA ASP A 44 -9.56 -14.60 12.31
C ASP A 44 -9.68 -13.06 12.38
N ASN A 45 -10.04 -12.42 11.26
CA ASN A 45 -10.15 -10.96 11.11
C ASN A 45 -8.83 -10.17 11.27
N VAL A 46 -7.69 -10.83 11.16
CA VAL A 46 -6.39 -10.18 11.06
C VAL A 46 -5.86 -10.25 9.63
N ILE A 47 -5.03 -9.27 9.28
CA ILE A 47 -4.24 -9.25 8.06
C ILE A 47 -2.76 -9.31 8.44
N LYS A 48 -2.05 -10.27 7.87
CA LYS A 48 -0.59 -10.44 8.01
C LYS A 48 0.13 -9.99 6.75
N LEU A 49 1.21 -9.24 6.90
CA LEU A 49 2.13 -8.90 5.81
C LEU A 49 3.41 -9.73 5.95
N PHE A 50 3.99 -10.07 4.81
CA PHE A 50 5.16 -10.91 4.69
C PHE A 50 6.31 -10.15 4.02
N ASP A 51 7.56 -10.51 4.31
CA ASP A 51 8.75 -9.95 3.66
C ASP A 51 8.95 -10.44 2.21
N SER A 52 8.35 -11.58 1.86
CA SER A 52 8.41 -12.22 0.55
C SER A 52 7.05 -12.79 0.13
N PRO A 53 6.71 -12.80 -1.18
CA PRO A 53 5.45 -13.37 -1.68
C PRO A 53 5.39 -14.90 -1.60
N ILE A 54 6.55 -15.57 -1.48
CA ILE A 54 6.66 -17.03 -1.43
C ILE A 54 7.58 -17.41 -0.26
N ASN A 55 7.08 -18.23 0.66
CA ASN A 55 7.79 -18.68 1.87
C ASN A 55 8.40 -17.54 2.71
N GLY A 56 7.76 -16.36 2.68
CA GLY A 56 8.17 -15.23 3.52
C GLY A 56 7.81 -15.44 4.99
N GLU A 57 8.46 -14.67 5.85
CA GLU A 57 8.14 -14.57 7.26
C GLU A 57 7.17 -13.42 7.52
N VAL A 58 6.37 -13.53 8.59
CA VAL A 58 5.42 -12.48 8.98
C VAL A 58 6.19 -11.31 9.56
N ILE A 59 6.08 -10.15 8.93
CA ILE A 59 6.71 -8.90 9.39
C ILE A 59 5.73 -7.95 10.08
N PHE A 60 4.44 -8.14 9.85
CA PHE A 60 3.41 -7.31 10.45
C PHE A 60 2.08 -8.06 10.55
N THR A 61 1.31 -7.79 11.60
CA THR A 61 -0.04 -8.32 11.81
C THR A 61 -0.91 -7.22 12.37
N THR A 62 -2.11 -7.04 11.81
CA THR A 62 -3.09 -6.05 12.30
C THR A 62 -4.51 -6.59 12.27
N CYS A 63 -5.35 -6.13 13.19
CA CYS A 63 -6.78 -6.35 13.14
C CYS A 63 -7.41 -5.53 12.02
N CYS A 64 -8.38 -6.11 11.33
CA CYS A 64 -9.13 -5.45 10.27
C CYS A 64 -9.80 -4.15 10.69
N ASP A 65 -10.30 -4.09 11.93
CA ASP A 65 -11.01 -2.92 12.44
C ASP A 65 -10.11 -1.69 12.62
N ASN A 66 -8.79 -1.91 12.68
CA ASN A 66 -7.80 -0.84 12.82
C ASN A 66 -7.32 -0.31 11.46
N ILE A 67 -7.71 -0.95 10.36
CA ILE A 67 -7.29 -0.54 9.01
C ILE A 67 -8.17 0.62 8.56
N PHE A 68 -7.56 1.74 8.20
CA PHE A 68 -8.29 2.88 7.62
C PHE A 68 -8.00 3.05 6.12
N GLU A 69 -6.83 2.63 5.63
CA GLU A 69 -6.49 2.71 4.21
C GLU A 69 -5.49 1.65 3.75
N ILE A 70 -5.49 1.37 2.44
CA ILE A 70 -4.60 0.41 1.79
C ILE A 70 -4.14 1.01 0.47
N TYR A 71 -2.83 0.99 0.22
CA TYR A 71 -2.23 1.36 -1.05
C TYR A 71 -1.71 0.12 -1.77
N LEU A 72 -2.22 -0.12 -2.97
CA LEU A 72 -1.73 -1.16 -3.86
C LEU A 72 -0.68 -0.55 -4.78
N PHE A 73 0.55 -1.04 -4.71
CA PHE A 73 1.59 -0.64 -5.65
C PHE A 73 1.39 -1.46 -6.92
N ALA A 74 0.95 -0.80 -7.99
CA ALA A 74 0.56 -1.47 -9.22
C ALA A 74 1.74 -2.26 -9.82
N ALA A 75 1.71 -3.59 -9.69
CA ALA A 75 2.46 -4.48 -10.57
C ALA A 75 1.59 -5.05 -11.71
N ASN A 76 0.27 -5.15 -11.49
CA ASN A 76 -0.78 -5.42 -12.47
C ASN A 76 -2.13 -5.09 -11.80
N ALA A 77 -2.65 -3.88 -11.98
CA ALA A 77 -4.07 -3.64 -11.76
C ALA A 77 -4.87 -4.62 -12.65
N PRO A 78 -6.04 -5.13 -12.25
CA PRO A 78 -6.88 -5.87 -13.16
C PRO A 78 -7.25 -4.92 -14.31
N ALA A 79 -6.60 -5.12 -15.45
CA ALA A 79 -6.81 -4.34 -16.65
C ALA A 79 -8.27 -4.50 -17.10
N SER A 80 -9.11 -3.54 -16.76
CA SER A 80 -10.22 -3.20 -17.62
C SER A 80 -9.74 -2.10 -18.57
N ALA A 81 -9.73 -2.45 -19.86
CA ALA A 81 -9.40 -1.66 -21.03
C ALA A 81 -7.90 -1.45 -21.38
N GLU A 82 -7.51 -2.22 -22.40
CA GLU A 82 -6.68 -1.81 -23.54
C GLU A 82 -5.15 -1.63 -23.36
N THR A 83 -4.45 -2.68 -23.79
CA THR A 83 -3.17 -2.64 -24.52
C THR A 83 -2.02 -1.80 -23.95
N ALA A 84 -1.18 -2.43 -23.11
CA ALA A 84 0.26 -2.21 -23.16
C ALA A 84 1.01 -3.47 -22.67
N LYS A 85 1.95 -3.96 -23.48
CA LYS A 85 2.84 -5.10 -23.18
C LYS A 85 3.64 -4.83 -21.88
N PRO A 86 3.91 -5.86 -21.05
CA PRO A 86 4.85 -5.72 -19.95
C PRO A 86 6.28 -5.83 -20.49
N LYS A 87 7.04 -4.75 -20.40
CA LYS A 87 8.50 -4.82 -20.36
C LYS A 87 8.98 -3.96 -19.21
N ASP A 88 9.88 -4.56 -18.44
CA ASP A 88 10.66 -4.01 -17.35
C ASP A 88 9.98 -3.98 -15.98
N ILE A 89 10.41 -4.95 -15.15
CA ILE A 89 10.23 -4.97 -13.70
C ILE A 89 10.96 -3.74 -13.17
N ILE A 90 10.22 -2.72 -12.75
CA ILE A 90 10.78 -1.49 -12.20
C ILE A 90 11.31 -1.82 -10.79
N ASP A 91 12.60 -1.55 -10.57
CA ASP A 91 13.26 -1.80 -9.29
C ASP A 91 12.73 -0.88 -8.17
N THR A 92 12.78 -1.37 -6.94
CA THR A 92 12.26 -0.70 -5.74
C THR A 92 12.91 0.67 -5.53
N ALA A 93 14.20 0.81 -5.87
CA ALA A 93 14.89 2.10 -5.77
C ALA A 93 14.32 3.13 -6.75
N THR A 94 13.93 2.70 -7.95
CA THR A 94 13.30 3.58 -8.95
C THR A 94 11.92 4.04 -8.49
N MET A 95 11.13 3.18 -7.86
CA MET A 95 9.83 3.55 -7.28
C MET A 95 9.96 4.56 -6.13
N MET A 96 10.96 4.40 -5.27
CA MET A 96 11.24 5.35 -4.19
C MET A 96 11.63 6.73 -4.72
N GLU A 97 12.43 6.81 -5.78
CA GLU A 97 12.84 8.08 -6.36
C GLU A 97 11.68 8.77 -7.12
N GLN A 98 10.84 8.01 -7.82
CA GLN A 98 9.60 8.55 -8.41
C GLN A 98 8.68 9.13 -7.35
N ARG A 99 8.51 8.45 -6.21
CA ARG A 99 7.73 8.97 -5.07
C ARG A 99 8.34 10.25 -4.50
N ARG A 100 9.67 10.30 -4.35
CA ARG A 100 10.37 11.50 -3.86
C ARG A 100 10.20 12.69 -4.82
N SER A 101 10.26 12.42 -6.13
CA SER A 101 10.06 13.45 -7.16
C SER A 101 8.62 13.99 -7.14
N LEU A 102 7.62 13.12 -7.04
CA LEU A 102 6.21 13.53 -6.96
C LEU A 102 5.94 14.39 -5.71
N LEU A 103 6.45 13.99 -4.55
CA LEU A 103 6.28 14.74 -3.30
C LEU A 103 6.92 16.14 -3.38
N LYS A 104 8.10 16.26 -4.00
CA LYS A 104 8.73 17.56 -4.26
C LYS A 104 7.91 18.43 -5.19
N SER A 105 7.31 17.83 -6.24
CA SER A 105 6.45 18.56 -7.17
C SER A 105 5.24 19.15 -6.44
N VAL A 106 4.55 18.36 -5.62
CA VAL A 106 3.36 18.80 -4.87
C VAL A 106 3.71 19.88 -3.83
N GLN A 107 4.88 19.77 -3.18
CA GLN A 107 5.37 20.83 -2.28
C GLN A 107 5.71 22.14 -3.01
N GLY A 108 6.27 22.06 -4.21
CA GLY A 108 6.50 23.25 -5.05
C GLY A 108 5.21 23.93 -5.48
N THR A 109 4.18 23.14 -5.82
CA THR A 109 2.87 23.68 -6.25
C THR A 109 2.13 24.38 -5.11
N LEU A 110 2.24 23.89 -3.87
CA LEU A 110 1.65 24.53 -2.69
C LEU A 110 2.26 25.92 -2.39
N GLN A 111 3.52 26.14 -2.76
CA GLN A 111 4.21 27.41 -2.52
C GLN A 111 3.88 28.48 -3.57
N GLU A 112 3.55 28.07 -4.79
CA GLU A 112 3.09 28.97 -5.87
C GLU A 112 1.62 29.37 -5.73
N GLU A 113 0.75 28.53 -5.15
CA GLU A 113 -0.65 28.89 -4.87
C GLU A 113 -0.80 29.92 -3.73
N GLU A 114 0.15 29.97 -2.78
CA GLU A 114 0.11 30.94 -1.67
C GLU A 114 0.56 32.35 -2.08
N THR A 115 1.28 32.50 -3.20
CA THR A 115 1.80 33.80 -3.68
C THR A 115 1.03 34.39 -4.86
N ALA A 116 0.05 33.66 -5.42
CA ALA A 116 -0.80 34.15 -6.50
C ALA A 116 -2.10 34.85 -6.01
N HIS A 117 -2.36 34.84 -4.70
CA HIS A 117 -3.52 35.44 -4.05
C HIS A 117 -3.15 36.52 -3.03
N GLU A 118 -2.27 37.44 -3.41
CA GLU A 118 -2.15 38.77 -2.77
C GLU A 118 -2.45 39.90 -3.76
#